data_AF-A0AB39TTC2-F1
#
_entry.id   AF-A0AB39TTC2-F1
#
_cell.length_a   1.000
_cell.length_b   1.000
_cell.length_c   1.000
_cell.angle_alpha   90.00
_cell.angle_beta   90.00
_cell.angle_gamma   90.00
#
_symmetry.space_group_name_H-M   'P 1'
#
loop_
_entity.id
_entity.type
_entity.pdbx_description
1 polymer ?
#
loop_
_entity_poly.entity_id
_entity_poly.type
_entity_poly.pdbx_seq_one_letter_code
_entity_poly.pdbx_strand_id
1 'polypeptide(L)'
;MSVELPFPVSVEIKGVTSAATFAELSHALDAIRTTLARLPLDEDQAGYLADYFSPASAERIAHQLIHTGTVGAIAYLGLDAHPIYLHPAP
;
A
#
# COMPACT_ATOMS: atom_id res chain seq x y z
N MET A 1 9.30 -14.64 0.61
CA MET A 1 9.41 -14.76 -0.86
C MET A 1 8.97 -13.43 -1.45
N SER A 2 9.78 -12.78 -2.27
CA SER A 2 9.36 -11.58 -2.99
C SER A 2 8.39 -12.00 -4.09
N VAL A 3 7.23 -11.36 -4.17
CA VAL A 3 6.30 -11.57 -5.28
C VAL A 3 6.80 -10.72 -6.45
N GLU A 4 7.26 -11.39 -7.51
CA GLU A 4 7.69 -10.72 -8.73
C GLU A 4 6.46 -10.34 -9.57
N LEU A 5 6.34 -9.05 -9.85
CA LEU A 5 5.34 -8.52 -10.78
C LEU A 5 5.99 -8.29 -12.15
N PRO A 6 5.23 -8.42 -13.25
CA PRO A 6 5.76 -8.12 -14.59
C PRO A 6 5.93 -6.61 -14.85
N PHE A 7 5.62 -5.77 -13.87
CA PHE A 7 5.67 -4.31 -13.95
C PHE A 7 6.06 -3.70 -12.60
N PRO A 8 6.66 -2.51 -12.60
CA PRO A 8 6.84 -1.70 -11.39
C PRO A 8 5.50 -1.26 -10.79
N VAL A 9 5.48 -0.99 -9.49
CA VAL A 9 4.30 -0.56 -8.74
C VAL A 9 4.48 0.86 -8.25
N SER A 10 3.48 1.71 -8.48
CA SER A 10 3.40 3.03 -7.90
C SER A 10 2.46 3.03 -6.70
N VAL A 11 2.87 3.72 -5.63
CA VAL A 11 2.11 3.84 -4.39
C VAL A 11 1.96 5.29 -3.99
N GLU A 12 0.81 5.63 -3.40
CA GLU A 12 0.55 6.97 -2.87
C GLU A 12 -0.43 6.89 -1.70
N ILE A 13 -0.13 7.63 -0.62
CA ILE A 13 -1.11 7.93 0.43
C ILE A 13 -1.53 9.38 0.21
N LYS A 14 -2.71 9.60 -0.37
CA LYS A 14 -3.18 10.93 -0.79
C LYS A 14 -3.15 11.92 0.36
N GLY A 15 -2.52 13.07 0.14
CA GLY A 15 -2.39 14.13 1.15
C GLY A 15 -1.35 13.84 2.24
N VAL A 16 -0.65 12.70 2.19
CA VAL A 16 0.43 12.34 3.13
C VAL A 16 1.76 12.20 2.39
N THR A 17 1.77 11.52 1.25
CA THR A 17 2.97 11.31 0.42
C THR A 17 2.71 11.72 -1.02
N SER A 18 3.79 12.07 -1.73
CA SER A 18 3.77 12.03 -3.21
C SER A 18 3.74 10.58 -3.69
N ALA A 19 3.31 10.37 -4.93
CA ALA A 19 3.43 9.06 -5.58
C ALA A 19 4.90 8.62 -5.69
N ALA A 20 5.18 7.37 -5.35
CA ALA A 20 6.50 6.76 -5.43
C ALA A 20 6.42 5.43 -6.17
N THR A 21 7.39 5.17 -7.06
CA THR A 21 7.43 3.97 -7.90
C THR A 21 8.54 3.04 -7.45
N PHE A 22 8.22 1.75 -7.36
CA PHE A 22 9.11 0.69 -6.91
C PHE A 22 9.17 -0.42 -7.96
N ALA A 23 10.36 -0.97 -8.20
CA ALA A 23 10.54 -2.08 -9.13
C ALA A 23 9.92 -3.39 -8.60
N GLU A 24 9.85 -3.56 -7.29
CA GLU A 24 9.32 -4.76 -6.63
C GLU A 24 8.14 -4.43 -5.72
N LEU A 25 7.14 -5.31 -5.69
CA LEU A 25 5.99 -5.18 -4.80
C LEU A 25 6.39 -5.22 -3.32
N SER A 26 7.38 -6.04 -2.96
CA SER A 26 7.94 -6.13 -1.61
C SER A 26 8.36 -4.77 -1.07
N HIS A 27 9.11 -4.00 -1.87
CA HIS A 27 9.58 -2.67 -1.51
C HIS A 27 8.43 -1.66 -1.43
N ALA A 28 7.46 -1.72 -2.35
CA ALA A 28 6.25 -0.90 -2.30
C ALA A 28 5.46 -1.11 -1.00
N LEU A 29 5.24 -2.38 -0.60
CA LEU A 29 4.53 -2.74 0.62
C LEU A 29 5.29 -2.32 1.88
N ASP A 30 6.62 -2.48 1.89
CA ASP A 30 7.46 -2.05 3.00
C ASP A 30 7.46 -0.53 3.18
N ALA A 31 7.51 0.23 2.08
CA ALA A 31 7.40 1.68 2.09
C ALA A 31 6.05 2.16 2.65
N ILE A 32 4.94 1.53 2.24
CA ILE A 32 3.61 1.81 2.79
C ILE A 32 3.59 1.54 4.30
N ARG A 33 4.00 0.33 4.72
CA ARG A 33 3.99 -0.05 6.14
C ARG A 33 4.84 0.87 7.00
N THR A 34 6.03 1.23 6.51
CA THR A 34 6.93 2.18 7.20
C THR A 34 6.31 3.56 7.34
N THR A 35 5.57 4.01 6.33
CA THR A 35 4.87 5.29 6.38
C THR A 35 3.72 5.23 7.37
N LEU A 36 2.87 4.20 7.29
CA LEU A 36 1.72 4.03 8.18
C LEU A 36 2.13 3.91 9.65
N ALA A 37 3.23 3.23 9.95
CA ALA A 37 3.76 3.10 11.31
C ALA A 37 4.20 4.44 11.95
N ARG A 38 4.34 5.51 11.15
CA ARG A 38 4.69 6.86 11.62
C ARG A 38 3.48 7.79 11.72
N LEU A 39 2.31 7.36 11.24
CA LEU A 39 1.10 8.16 11.27
C LEU A 39 0.38 7.99 12.61
N PRO A 40 -0.31 9.04 13.10
CA PRO A 40 -1.12 8.97 14.32
C PRO A 40 -2.46 8.25 14.05
N LEU A 41 -2.39 6.97 13.70
CA LEU A 41 -3.56 6.12 13.49
C LEU A 41 -4.08 5.59 14.84
N ASP A 42 -5.37 5.36 14.93
CA ASP A 42 -5.95 4.54 16.00
C ASP A 42 -5.46 3.09 15.90
N GLU A 43 -5.48 2.37 17.02
CA GLU A 43 -4.90 1.02 17.14
C GLU A 43 -5.57 0.01 16.21
N ASP A 44 -6.90 0.06 16.09
CA ASP A 44 -7.68 -0.84 15.25
C ASP A 44 -7.31 -0.68 13.77
N GLN A 45 -7.26 0.57 13.30
CA GLN A 45 -6.87 0.90 11.94
C GLN A 45 -5.40 0.58 11.68
N ALA A 46 -4.50 0.89 12.62
CA ALA A 46 -3.09 0.56 12.51
C ALA A 46 -2.89 -0.96 12.33
N GLY A 47 -3.59 -1.77 13.14
CA GLY A 47 -3.59 -3.23 13.02
C GLY A 47 -4.14 -3.70 11.68
N TYR A 48 -5.32 -3.21 11.29
CA TYR A 48 -5.94 -3.56 10.02
C TYR A 48 -5.03 -3.25 8.82
N LEU A 49 -4.46 -2.04 8.75
CA LEU A 49 -3.61 -1.66 7.62
C LEU A 49 -2.26 -2.39 7.62
N ALA A 50 -1.69 -2.68 8.81
CA ALA A 50 -0.49 -3.48 8.93
C ALA A 50 -0.70 -4.91 8.39
N ASP A 51 -1.84 -5.52 8.70
CA ASP A 51 -2.22 -6.85 8.20
C ASP A 51 -2.56 -6.81 6.70
N TYR A 52 -3.29 -5.78 6.26
CA TYR A 52 -3.69 -5.61 4.87
C TYR A 52 -2.49 -5.48 3.93
N PHE A 53 -1.46 -4.73 4.33
CA PHE A 53 -0.21 -4.56 3.57
C PHE A 53 0.93 -5.48 4.04
N SER A 54 0.62 -6.48 4.87
CA SER A 54 1.63 -7.42 5.35
C SER A 54 2.23 -8.25 4.20
N PRO A 55 3.43 -8.82 4.40
CA PRO A 55 4.01 -9.76 3.44
C PRO A 55 3.10 -10.96 3.11
N ALA A 56 2.25 -11.38 4.06
CA ALA A 56 1.29 -12.47 3.86
C ALA A 56 0.19 -12.10 2.86
N SER A 57 -0.12 -10.81 2.70
CA SER A 57 -1.07 -10.29 1.71
C SER A 57 -0.46 -10.06 0.34
N ALA A 58 0.86 -10.20 0.16
CA ALA A 58 1.56 -9.81 -1.06
C ALA A 58 1.03 -10.54 -2.32
N GLU A 59 0.77 -11.85 -2.23
CA GLU A 59 0.23 -12.62 -3.36
C GLU A 59 -1.18 -12.15 -3.77
N ARG A 60 -2.05 -11.89 -2.78
CA ARG A 60 -3.39 -11.34 -3.02
C ARG A 60 -3.31 -9.96 -3.68
N ILE A 61 -2.44 -9.09 -3.19
CA ILE A 61 -2.24 -7.75 -3.74
C ILE A 61 -1.69 -7.82 -5.17
N ALA A 62 -0.71 -8.70 -5.42
CA ALA A 62 -0.17 -8.91 -6.76
C ALA A 62 -1.23 -9.39 -7.75
N HIS A 63 -2.01 -10.39 -7.35
CA HIS A 63 -3.12 -10.90 -8.16
C HIS A 63 -4.12 -9.78 -8.48
N GLN A 64 -4.50 -8.97 -7.48
CA GLN A 64 -5.42 -7.86 -7.69
C GLN A 64 -4.83 -6.77 -8.60
N LEU A 65 -3.54 -6.43 -8.47
CA LEU A 65 -2.87 -5.50 -9.38
C LEU A 65 -2.84 -6.02 -10.83
N ILE A 66 -2.59 -7.30 -11.05
CA ILE A 66 -2.57 -7.92 -12.37
C ILE A 66 -3.97 -7.91 -13.01
N HIS A 67 -5.01 -8.24 -12.24
CA HIS A 67 -6.35 -8.42 -12.79
C HIS A 67 -7.21 -7.16 -12.82
N THR A 68 -6.99 -6.23 -11.89
CA THR A 68 -7.84 -5.04 -11.73
C THR A 68 -7.07 -3.73 -11.92
N GLY A 69 -5.74 -3.77 -11.95
CA GLY A 69 -4.90 -2.59 -12.13
C GLY A 69 -4.84 -1.66 -10.91
N THR A 70 -5.53 -1.98 -9.80
CA THR A 70 -5.46 -1.15 -8.60
C THR A 70 -5.76 -1.92 -7.31
N VAL A 71 -5.09 -1.54 -6.23
CA VAL A 71 -5.40 -1.95 -4.87
C VAL A 71 -5.55 -0.68 -4.04
N GLY A 72 -6.62 -0.61 -3.24
CA GLY A 72 -6.96 0.57 -2.47
C GLY A 72 -7.31 0.27 -1.02
N ALA A 73 -6.92 1.16 -0.13
CA ALA A 73 -7.37 1.23 1.26
C ALA A 73 -7.54 2.70 1.67
N ILE A 74 -8.02 2.97 2.88
CA ILE A 74 -8.16 4.32 3.42
C ILE A 74 -7.50 4.36 4.80
N ALA A 75 -6.70 5.38 5.05
CA ALA A 75 -6.22 5.75 6.37
C ALA A 75 -6.98 7.01 6.85
N TYR A 76 -7.48 7.00 8.07
CA TYR A 76 -8.14 8.13 8.73
C TYR A 76 -7.17 8.77 9.72
N LEU A 77 -6.89 10.06 9.52
CA LEU A 77 -6.09 10.87 10.45
C LEU A 77 -7.04 11.86 11.13
N GLY A 78 -7.52 11.50 12.31
CA GLY A 78 -8.65 12.21 12.93
C GLY A 78 -9.92 12.00 12.10
N LEU A 79 -10.46 13.08 11.53
CA LEU A 79 -11.66 13.05 10.67
C LEU A 79 -11.33 13.03 9.18
N ASP A 80 -10.06 13.19 8.82
CA ASP A 80 -9.64 13.31 7.43
C ASP A 80 -9.32 11.94 6.84
N ALA A 81 -9.93 11.64 5.69
CA ALA A 81 -9.72 10.40 4.95
C ALA A 81 -8.57 10.56 3.95
N HIS A 82 -7.61 9.66 4.01
CA HIS A 82 -6.43 9.59 3.15
C HIS A 82 -6.41 8.26 2.39
N PRO A 83 -6.92 8.25 1.15
CA PRO A 83 -6.85 7.08 0.29
C PRO A 83 -5.40 6.62 0.04
N ILE A 84 -5.20 5.31 0.13
CA ILE A 84 -3.96 4.63 -0.20
C ILE A 84 -4.17 3.92 -1.53
N TYR A 85 -3.36 4.23 -2.53
CA TYR A 85 -3.43 3.61 -3.85
C TYR A 85 -2.15 2.86 -4.15
N LEU A 86 -2.33 1.65 -4.71
CA LEU A 86 -1.29 0.93 -5.43
C LEU A 86 -1.81 0.70 -6.85
N HIS A 87 -0.97 0.93 -7.84
CA HIS A 87 -1.28 0.64 -9.24
C HIS A 87 0.01 0.28 -10.01
N PRO A 88 -0.09 -0.44 -11.14
CA PRO A 88 1.03 -0.56 -12.06
C PRO A 88 1.55 0.83 -12.44
N ALA A 89 2.87 1.00 -12.43
CA ALA A 89 3.46 2.24 -12.94
C ALA A 89 3.28 2.31 -14.47
N PRO A 90 3.14 3.51 -15.04
CA PRO A 90 3.04 3.71 -16.48
C PRO A 90 4.32 3.32 -17.23
#